data_AF-A0ABD2PC62-F1
#
_entry.id   AF-A0ABD2PC62-F1
#
_cell.length_a   1.000
_cell.length_b   1.000
_cell.length_c   1.000
_cell.angle_alpha   90.00
_cell.angle_beta   90.00
_cell.angle_gamma   90.00
#
_symmetry.space_group_name_H-M   'P 1'
#
loop_
_entity.id
_entity.type
_entity.pdbx_description
1 polymer ?
#
loop_
_entity_poly.entity_id
_entity_poly.type
_entity_poly.pdbx_seq_one_letter_code
_entity_poly.pdbx_strand_id
1 'polypeptide(L)'
;MPPPKKCQGKEALQRINYLYQAANELMAINSANIHLSRACSNLMIQVSKKCVQRIDVDIKRKICKACKTILVPGISCKIRIKKKE
;
A
#
# COMPACT_ATOMS: atom_id res chain seq x y z
N MET A 1 -18.61 -20.64 -6.85
CA MET A 1 -17.86 -19.60 -6.09
C MET A 1 -17.89 -20.01 -4.62
N PRO A 2 -16.75 -20.31 -3.98
CA PRO A 2 -16.77 -20.73 -2.58
C PRO A 2 -17.35 -19.61 -1.70
N PRO A 3 -18.11 -19.94 -0.64
CA PRO A 3 -18.69 -18.94 0.25
C PRO A 3 -17.56 -18.10 0.89
N PRO A 4 -17.80 -16.80 1.14
CA PRO A 4 -16.79 -15.94 1.74
C PRO A 4 -16.39 -16.50 3.11
N LYS A 5 -15.12 -16.90 3.23
CA LYS A 5 -14.57 -17.37 4.50
C LYS A 5 -14.72 -16.26 5.55
N LYS A 6 -15.26 -16.59 6.73
CA LYS A 6 -15.29 -15.68 7.88
C LYS A 6 -13.83 -15.33 8.23
N CYS A 7 -13.41 -14.15 7.80
CA CYS A 7 -12.07 -13.63 8.03
C CYS A 7 -12.09 -12.81 9.32
N GLN A 8 -11.29 -13.21 10.31
CA GLN A 8 -11.05 -12.38 11.48
C GLN A 8 -10.39 -11.07 11.03
N GLY A 9 -10.84 -9.93 11.57
CA GLY A 9 -10.32 -8.62 11.18
C GLY A 9 -10.79 -8.11 9.80
N LYS A 10 -11.92 -8.61 9.28
CA LYS A 10 -12.50 -8.19 7.99
C LYS A 10 -12.53 -6.67 7.80
N GLU A 11 -13.01 -5.93 8.79
CA GLU A 11 -13.14 -4.47 8.72
C GLU A 11 -11.76 -3.79 8.59
N ALA A 12 -10.78 -4.23 9.38
CA ALA A 12 -9.42 -3.73 9.31
C ALA A 12 -8.78 -4.02 7.94
N LEU A 13 -8.96 -5.22 7.41
CA LEU A 13 -8.47 -5.59 6.08
C LEU A 13 -9.13 -4.77 4.96
N GLN A 14 -10.44 -4.54 5.05
CA GLN A 14 -11.16 -3.69 4.11
C GLN A 14 -10.66 -2.24 4.15
N ARG A 15 -10.41 -1.70 5.35
CA ARG A 15 -9.85 -0.36 5.55
C ARG A 15 -8.43 -0.24 4.98
N ILE A 16 -7.59 -1.25 5.22
CA ILE A 16 -6.23 -1.32 4.65
C ILE A 16 -6.30 -1.31 3.12
N ASN A 17 -7.18 -2.13 2.53
CA ASN A 17 -7.36 -2.22 1.08
C ASN A 17 -7.81 -0.87 0.48
N TYR A 18 -8.81 -0.23 1.10
CA TYR A 18 -9.29 1.07 0.66
C TYR A 18 -8.19 2.14 0.67
N LEU A 19 -7.42 2.22 1.76
CA LEU A 19 -6.32 3.19 1.88
C LEU A 19 -5.20 2.95 0.84
N TYR A 20 -4.92 1.69 0.51
CA TYR A 20 -3.97 1.33 -0.54
C TYR A 20 -4.45 1.79 -1.92
N GLN A 21 -5.71 1.53 -2.27
CA GLN A 21 -6.30 1.96 -3.54
C GLN A 21 -6.31 3.48 -3.66
N ALA A 22 -6.76 4.18 -2.63
CA ALA A 22 -6.77 5.64 -2.60
C ALA A 22 -5.36 6.23 -2.75
N ALA A 23 -4.35 5.66 -2.08
CA ALA A 23 -2.97 6.10 -2.22
C ALA A 23 -2.44 5.94 -3.64
N ASN A 24 -2.82 4.86 -4.33
CA ASN A 24 -2.42 4.59 -5.70
C ASN A 24 -3.12 5.52 -6.70
N GLU A 25 -4.42 5.72 -6.55
CA GLU A 25 -5.22 6.62 -7.40
C GLU A 25 -4.77 8.08 -7.27
N LEU A 26 -4.51 8.56 -6.05
CA LEU A 26 -4.00 9.93 -5.85
C LEU A 26 -2.70 10.20 -6.62
N MET A 27 -1.80 9.21 -6.67
CA MET A 27 -0.57 9.29 -7.45
C MET A 27 -0.80 9.18 -8.96
N ALA A 28 -1.81 8.41 -9.38
CA ALA A 28 -2.15 8.23 -10.78
C ALA A 28 -2.85 9.46 -11.38
N ILE A 29 -3.70 10.14 -10.60
CA ILE A 29 -4.40 11.36 -11.02
C ILE A 29 -3.42 12.51 -11.17
N ASN A 30 -2.59 12.75 -10.14
CA ASN A 30 -1.63 13.85 -10.15
C ASN A 30 -0.45 13.54 -9.22
N SER A 31 0.76 13.48 -9.77
CA SER A 31 1.99 13.23 -9.03
C SER A 31 2.32 14.31 -7.98
N ALA A 32 1.72 15.50 -8.06
CA ALA A 32 1.85 16.54 -7.04
C ALA A 32 1.20 16.14 -5.69
N ASN A 33 0.26 15.20 -5.70
CA ASN A 33 -0.45 14.71 -4.51
C ASN A 33 0.38 13.73 -3.65
N ILE A 34 1.69 13.72 -3.81
CA ILE A 34 2.60 12.79 -3.11
C ILE A 34 2.45 12.83 -1.59
N HIS A 35 2.17 13.99 -1.02
CA HIS A 35 1.97 14.16 0.42
C HIS A 35 0.69 13.46 0.91
N LEU A 36 -0.40 13.55 0.14
CA LEU A 36 -1.67 12.90 0.45
C LEU A 36 -1.55 11.38 0.31
N SER A 37 -0.96 10.91 -0.79
CA SER A 37 -0.70 9.48 -0.98
C SER A 37 0.17 8.87 0.13
N ARG A 38 1.20 9.61 0.57
CA ARG A 38 2.04 9.24 1.71
C ARG A 38 1.25 9.18 3.02
N ALA A 39 0.34 10.13 3.25
CA ALA A 39 -0.51 10.12 4.43
C ALA A 39 -1.43 8.89 4.46
N CYS A 40 -2.09 8.56 3.35
CA CYS A 40 -2.92 7.34 3.21
C CYS A 40 -2.10 6.07 3.45
N SER A 41 -0.92 5.97 2.84
CA SER A 41 -0.01 4.82 2.98
C SER A 41 0.51 4.67 4.42
N ASN A 42 0.84 5.78 5.09
CA ASN A 42 1.24 5.76 6.50
C ASN A 42 0.08 5.34 7.41
N LEU A 43 -1.13 5.85 7.16
CA LEU A 43 -2.33 5.45 7.90
C LEU A 43 -2.62 3.95 7.72
N MET A 44 -2.46 3.43 6.50
CA MET A 44 -2.62 2.00 6.23
C MET A 44 -1.68 1.14 7.08
N ILE A 45 -0.40 1.53 7.20
CA ILE A 45 0.58 0.85 8.05
C ILE A 45 0.18 0.97 9.54
N GLN A 46 -0.30 2.12 9.98
CA GLN A 46 -0.75 2.32 11.35
C GLN A 46 -1.96 1.44 11.69
N VAL A 47 -2.95 1.33 10.80
CA VAL A 47 -4.11 0.44 10.95
C VAL A 47 -3.65 -1.02 11.02
N SER A 48 -2.77 -1.45 10.12
CA SER A 48 -2.18 -2.80 10.15
C SER A 48 -1.51 -3.11 11.50
N LYS A 49 -0.71 -2.19 12.03
CA LYS A 49 -0.03 -2.36 13.33
C LYS A 49 -1.02 -2.41 14.50
N LYS A 50 -1.98 -1.48 14.54
CA LYS A 50 -2.98 -1.41 15.63
C LYS A 50 -3.91 -2.62 15.65
N CYS A 51 -4.35 -3.07 14.49
CA CYS A 51 -5.26 -4.21 14.37
C CYS A 51 -4.52 -5.56 14.29
N VAL A 52 -3.18 -5.56 14.40
CA VAL A 52 -2.30 -6.74 14.29
C VAL A 52 -2.59 -7.56 13.01
N GLN A 53 -2.91 -6.85 11.92
CA GLN A 53 -3.20 -7.46 10.62
C GLN A 53 -1.96 -7.47 9.74
N ARG A 54 -1.68 -8.61 9.12
CA ARG A 54 -0.57 -8.75 8.17
C ARG A 54 -0.97 -8.13 6.83
N ILE A 55 -0.14 -7.22 6.33
CA ILE A 55 -0.24 -6.72 4.95
C ILE A 55 0.34 -7.77 4.02
N ASP A 56 -0.33 -7.99 2.89
CA ASP A 56 0.15 -8.87 1.82
C ASP A 56 1.57 -8.48 1.34
N VAL A 57 2.38 -9.49 0.97
CA VAL A 57 3.78 -9.27 0.61
C VAL A 57 3.94 -8.38 -0.63
N ASP A 58 3.03 -8.49 -1.60
CA ASP A 58 3.09 -7.73 -2.85
C ASP A 58 2.72 -6.27 -2.61
N ILE A 59 1.73 -6.02 -1.75
CA ILE A 59 1.38 -4.66 -1.31
C ILE A 59 2.54 -4.06 -0.52
N LYS A 60 3.11 -4.82 0.43
CA LYS A 60 4.22 -4.36 1.28
C LYS A 60 5.46 -3.97 0.46
N ARG A 61 5.76 -4.68 -0.64
CA ARG A 61 6.87 -4.36 -1.55
C ARG A 61 6.65 -3.08 -2.36
N LYS A 62 5.40 -2.67 -2.55
CA LYS A 62 5.02 -1.43 -3.24
C LYS A 62 5.02 -0.21 -2.32
N ILE A 63 5.57 -0.29 -1.11
CA ILE A 63 5.63 0.82 -0.17
C ILE A 63 7.08 1.04 0.27
N CYS A 64 7.51 2.30 0.26
CA CYS A 64 8.84 2.66 0.74
C CYS A 64 8.96 2.46 2.26
N LYS A 65 9.98 1.72 2.72
CA LYS A 65 10.20 1.49 4.16
C LYS A 65 10.62 2.74 4.93
N ALA A 66 11.27 3.71 4.27
CA ALA A 66 11.74 4.94 4.90
C ALA A 66 10.65 6.02 4.92
N CYS A 67 10.21 6.47 3.74
CA CYS A 67 9.25 7.56 3.66
C CYS A 67 7.79 7.10 3.72
N LYS A 68 7.48 5.82 3.54
CA LYS A 68 6.12 5.25 3.54
C LYS A 68 5.24 5.71 2.37
N THR A 69 5.82 6.27 1.31
CA THR A 69 5.10 6.58 0.06
C THR A 69 4.89 5.31 -0.76
N ILE A 70 3.78 5.25 -1.51
CA ILE A 70 3.52 4.17 -2.48
C ILE A 70 4.47 4.29 -3.69
N LEU A 71 5.00 3.15 -4.12
CA LEU A 71 5.97 3.01 -5.19
C LEU A 71 5.24 2.70 -6.50
N VAL A 72 5.03 3.72 -7.31
CA VAL A 72 4.45 3.63 -8.65
C VAL A 72 5.59 3.74 -9.67
N PRO A 73 5.84 2.68 -10.46
CA PRO A 73 6.90 2.68 -11.46
C PRO A 73 6.75 3.84 -12.44
N GLY A 74 7.84 4.57 -12.70
CA GLY A 74 7.85 5.70 -13.63
C GLY A 74 7.41 7.03 -13.01
N ILE A 75 6.75 7.01 -11.84
CA ILE A 75 6.32 8.24 -11.13
C ILE A 75 7.14 8.43 -9.85
N SER A 76 7.03 7.52 -8.89
CA SER A 76 7.71 7.63 -7.58
C SER A 76 8.88 6.68 -7.40
N CYS A 77 9.04 5.68 -8.28
CA CYS A 77 10.18 4.77 -8.23
C CYS A 77 10.71 4.41 -9.63
N LYS A 78 12.00 4.06 -9.67
CA LYS A 78 12.67 3.51 -10.85
C LYS A 78 13.01 2.05 -10.58
N ILE A 79 12.51 1.14 -11.40
CA ILE A 79 12.82 -0.30 -11.31
C ILE A 79 13.98 -0.59 -12.26
N ARG A 80 15.00 -1.29 -11.76
CA ARG A 80 16.14 -1.76 -12.56
C ARG A 80 16.39 -3.22 -12.25
N ILE A 81 16.58 -4.04 -13.28
CA ILE A 81 16.99 -5.43 -13.14
C ILE A 81 18.49 -5.46 -13.38
N LYS A 82 19.26 -5.92 -12.40
CA LYS A 82 20.70 -6.13 -12.51
C LYS A 82 21.00 -7.61 -12.31
N LYS A 83 21.85 -8.18 -13.15
CA LYS A 83 22.40 -9.52 -12.91
C LYS A 83 23.32 -9.43 -11.69
N LYS A 84 23.24 -10.40 -10.79
CA LYS A 84 24.19 -10.50 -9.68
C LYS A 84 25.48 -11.03 -10.29
N GLU A 85 26.54 -10.25 -10.21
CA GLU A 85 27.91 -10.69 -10.54
C GLU A 85 28.38 -11.74 -9.53
#